data_AF-A0A4R7T9R6-F1
#
_entry.id   AF-A0A4R7T9R6-F1
#
_cell.length_a   1.000
_cell.length_b   1.000
_cell.length_c   1.000
_cell.angle_alpha   90.00
_cell.angle_beta   90.00
_cell.angle_gamma   90.00
#
_symmetry.space_group_name_H-M   'P 1'
#
loop_
_entity.id
_entity.type
_entity.pdbx_description
1 polymer ?
#
loop_
_entity_poly.entity_id
_entity_poly.type
_entity_poly.pdbx_seq_one_letter_code
_entity_poly.pdbx_strand_id
1 'polypeptide(L)'
;MKLRTAFVAVTLITGMGIMPPAAAQSTANPAAAETVAAGNGRPDDSNLQYYGRWNKSNASWYSMGWAGGYVETGFTGSSIGVRQRNTIDLYYSIDHKPPQWRRNVSGTVTLATGLSGTSHTIRIGYRERAGSYTGDPVFGGLVLAGGAQTVPISRPPKLVEFIGDSITVGQPNANRPFTAYPWLTGEALKAGHTQVAQGGACLVSQDCYGMMDWFRRSSAWVSTDDWNFSTYQASAVVINLGTNDVGHGVSTTKFQQSYVVMLERVRRAYPSAQIFAMGTFRNRYVPETRNAVAARTAAGDGRVHFVDTTGWINPATDTSDNVHPTEAGHVKISQRLTPILAGYLQFDQTGCSSPTATAAAPSAQAPVTVWMAGDSTMAAPSAGATCPVGWGSQFAQYFNANVTVKNSAVAGRSIQTWLYDPNVTTRMNSAGECVVSPATYSSRWRAMLDATNGMKAGDYLVIQFGINDGDRNCPRHVGSARYRELLGVMASAAKARGVHPILLTPVAAITCSGSTAVGNRGFISETNSAASANQVPVVDLHRLSYTLYNTLHFCPNNGDYRSGPVGAFFCNDHTHFEAAGARQIAGVVAKALRDQQIPLSAYLK
;
A
#
# COMPACT_ATOMS: atom_id res chain seq x y z
N MET A 1 -54.60 58.98 39.89
CA MET A 1 -53.37 59.56 40.49
C MET A 1 -53.48 59.41 42.01
N LYS A 2 -52.42 59.06 42.75
CA LYS A 2 -52.44 58.32 44.07
C LYS A 2 -52.86 56.83 43.88
N LEU A 3 -52.54 55.84 44.73
CA LEU A 3 -51.60 55.55 45.86
C LEU A 3 -51.49 53.98 45.93
N ARG A 4 -50.65 53.24 46.68
CA ARG A 4 -49.71 53.39 47.83
C ARG A 4 -48.27 52.98 47.40
N THR A 5 -47.15 53.02 48.15
CA THR A 5 -46.79 52.93 49.60
C THR A 5 -46.71 51.49 50.16
N ALA A 6 -45.63 51.16 50.89
CA ALA A 6 -45.25 49.80 51.36
C ALA A 6 -44.95 49.75 52.89
N PHE A 7 -44.36 48.63 53.38
CA PHE A 7 -44.06 48.25 54.80
C PHE A 7 -45.27 47.80 55.65
N VAL A 8 -45.19 46.90 56.66
CA VAL A 8 -44.13 45.98 57.17
C VAL A 8 -44.78 44.77 57.92
N ALA A 9 -44.17 43.57 57.84
CA ALA A 9 -44.16 42.47 58.84
C ALA A 9 -43.30 41.31 58.23
N VAL A 10 -42.20 40.79 58.77
CA VAL A 10 -41.82 40.31 60.13
C VAL A 10 -42.49 38.99 60.54
N THR A 11 -41.74 37.88 60.46
CA THR A 11 -41.60 36.78 61.46
C THR A 11 -40.44 35.85 61.01
N LEU A 12 -39.90 35.02 61.90
CA LEU A 12 -38.64 34.26 61.77
C LEU A 12 -38.80 32.86 62.44
N ILE A 13 -37.90 31.88 62.15
CA ILE A 13 -37.82 30.52 62.77
C ILE A 13 -38.92 29.56 62.24
N THR A 14 -38.78 28.27 61.90
CA THR A 14 -37.72 27.22 61.78
C THR A 14 -38.02 26.45 60.45
N GLY A 15 -37.25 25.51 59.86
CA GLY A 15 -36.18 24.60 60.28
C GLY A 15 -36.43 23.18 59.70
N MET A 16 -35.40 22.34 59.59
CA MET A 16 -35.39 20.91 59.14
C MET A 16 -35.54 20.55 57.65
N GLY A 17 -34.62 19.67 57.20
CA GLY A 17 -34.97 18.40 56.55
C GLY A 17 -35.16 18.34 55.03
N ILE A 18 -34.12 17.95 54.28
CA ILE A 18 -34.24 17.47 52.89
C ILE A 18 -33.90 15.97 52.85
N MET A 19 -34.82 15.14 52.33
CA MET A 19 -34.55 13.77 51.87
C MET A 19 -34.94 13.65 50.38
N PRO A 20 -34.21 12.88 49.56
CA PRO A 20 -34.55 12.66 48.16
C PRO A 20 -35.62 11.56 47.99
N PRO A 21 -36.58 11.72 47.05
CA PRO A 21 -37.50 10.63 46.67
C PRO A 21 -36.82 9.58 45.79
N ALA A 22 -37.40 8.38 45.73
CA ALA A 22 -36.83 7.21 45.08
C ALA A 22 -36.90 7.21 43.54
N ALA A 23 -36.06 6.39 42.90
CA ALA A 23 -36.01 6.24 41.44
C ALA A 23 -37.19 5.43 40.88
N ALA A 24 -37.81 5.93 39.82
CA ALA A 24 -38.70 5.17 38.96
C ALA A 24 -37.94 4.63 37.74
N GLN A 25 -38.09 3.34 37.43
CA GLN A 25 -37.45 2.73 36.26
C GLN A 25 -38.23 3.08 34.99
N SER A 26 -37.57 3.76 34.05
CA SER A 26 -38.10 3.98 32.69
C SER A 26 -37.70 2.80 31.79
N THR A 27 -38.69 2.06 31.31
CA THR A 27 -38.48 1.03 30.27
C THR A 27 -38.27 1.71 28.92
N ALA A 28 -37.00 1.94 28.56
CA ALA A 28 -36.65 2.47 27.24
C ALA A 28 -37.13 1.51 26.14
N ASN A 29 -38.04 1.99 25.29
CA ASN A 29 -38.53 1.25 24.13
C ASN A 29 -37.35 1.02 23.16
N PRO A 30 -37.04 -0.22 22.74
CA PRO A 30 -35.96 -0.44 21.77
C PRO A 30 -36.26 0.32 20.48
N ALA A 31 -35.27 1.08 19.99
CA ALA A 31 -35.43 1.85 18.77
C ALA A 31 -35.80 0.92 17.61
N ALA A 32 -36.91 1.21 16.94
CA ALA A 32 -37.30 0.48 15.74
C ALA A 32 -36.20 0.68 14.68
N ALA A 33 -35.64 -0.43 14.19
CA ALA A 33 -34.69 -0.37 13.08
C ALA A 33 -35.41 0.22 11.86
N GLU A 34 -34.90 1.33 11.32
CA GLU A 34 -35.51 1.98 10.16
C GLU A 34 -35.58 1.00 8.99
N THR A 35 -36.80 0.78 8.47
CA THR A 35 -37.01 -0.05 7.28
C THR A 35 -36.46 0.67 6.06
N VAL A 36 -35.21 0.37 5.73
CA VAL A 36 -34.50 0.87 4.54
C VAL A 36 -35.39 0.72 3.30
N ALA A 37 -35.59 1.82 2.58
CA ALA A 37 -36.47 1.84 1.42
C ALA A 37 -35.96 0.95 0.27
N ALA A 38 -36.88 0.17 -0.31
CA ALA A 38 -36.64 -0.58 -1.54
C ALA A 38 -36.36 0.37 -2.71
N GLY A 39 -35.20 0.24 -3.35
CA GLY A 39 -34.85 1.06 -4.51
C GLY A 39 -35.22 0.39 -5.84
N ASN A 40 -35.44 1.21 -6.87
CA ASN A 40 -36.04 0.83 -8.15
C ASN A 40 -35.01 0.67 -9.29
N GLY A 41 -33.72 0.83 -9.01
CA GLY A 41 -32.62 0.72 -9.96
C GLY A 41 -32.43 1.91 -10.91
N ARG A 42 -33.29 2.93 -10.93
CA ARG A 42 -33.13 4.11 -11.79
C ARG A 42 -31.85 4.89 -11.43
N PRO A 43 -31.30 5.74 -12.31
CA PRO A 43 -30.07 6.49 -12.01
C PRO A 43 -30.11 7.32 -10.72
N ASP A 44 -31.30 7.80 -10.34
CA ASP A 44 -31.60 8.58 -9.14
C ASP A 44 -31.87 7.74 -7.87
N ASP A 45 -31.83 6.40 -7.95
CA ASP A 45 -32.00 5.49 -6.81
C ASP A 45 -30.89 5.68 -5.75
N SER A 46 -31.30 5.94 -4.50
CA SER A 46 -30.41 6.21 -3.36
C SER A 46 -29.53 5.04 -2.94
N ASN A 47 -29.86 3.80 -3.35
CA ASN A 47 -29.01 2.64 -3.12
C ASN A 47 -27.81 2.58 -4.08
N LEU A 48 -27.82 3.34 -5.19
CA LEU A 48 -26.75 3.35 -6.19
C LEU A 48 -25.56 4.23 -5.77
N GLN A 49 -24.39 3.60 -5.72
CA GLN A 49 -23.13 4.23 -5.35
C GLN A 49 -22.28 4.50 -6.58
N TYR A 50 -22.30 5.75 -7.03
CA TYR A 50 -21.43 6.23 -8.10
C TYR A 50 -20.01 6.51 -7.56
N TYR A 51 -19.01 6.11 -8.35
CA TYR A 51 -17.59 6.34 -8.11
C TYR A 51 -16.95 7.04 -9.32
N GLY A 52 -16.10 8.02 -9.03
CA GLY A 52 -15.62 8.99 -10.01
C GLY A 52 -16.62 10.08 -10.35
N ARG A 53 -16.33 10.82 -11.43
CA ARG A 53 -17.09 12.02 -11.81
C ARG A 53 -18.17 11.66 -12.82
N TRP A 54 -19.42 11.87 -12.43
CA TRP A 54 -20.60 11.54 -13.22
C TRP A 54 -21.44 12.79 -13.48
N ASN A 55 -21.75 13.05 -14.75
CA ASN A 55 -22.72 14.08 -15.12
C ASN A 55 -24.14 13.53 -14.89
N LYS A 56 -24.89 14.18 -14.01
CA LYS A 56 -26.25 13.79 -13.57
C LYS A 56 -27.37 14.68 -14.13
N SER A 57 -27.08 15.58 -15.07
CA SER A 57 -28.06 16.56 -15.57
C SER A 57 -29.27 15.95 -16.30
N ASN A 58 -29.15 14.72 -16.80
CA ASN A 58 -30.25 13.96 -17.36
C ASN A 58 -30.66 12.84 -16.40
N ALA A 59 -31.84 12.97 -15.77
CA ALA A 59 -32.35 12.01 -14.80
C ALA A 59 -32.53 10.57 -15.34
N SER A 60 -32.62 10.39 -16.67
CA SER A 60 -32.68 9.05 -17.30
C SER A 60 -31.33 8.48 -17.71
N TRP A 61 -30.26 9.28 -17.73
CA TRP A 61 -28.95 8.91 -18.28
C TRP A 61 -27.81 9.63 -17.59
N TYR A 62 -27.18 8.99 -16.60
CA TYR A 62 -25.98 9.54 -15.97
C TYR A 62 -24.74 9.16 -16.79
N SER A 63 -23.88 10.11 -17.13
CA SER A 63 -22.70 9.87 -17.97
C SER A 63 -21.41 9.87 -17.16
N MET A 64 -20.59 8.84 -17.35
CA MET A 64 -19.26 8.73 -16.76
C MET A 64 -18.33 9.72 -17.46
N GLY A 65 -17.74 10.66 -16.74
CA GLY A 65 -16.93 11.73 -17.33
C GLY A 65 -15.47 11.37 -17.65
N TRP A 66 -14.91 10.41 -16.93
CA TRP A 66 -13.49 10.03 -17.01
C TRP A 66 -13.30 8.51 -16.89
N ALA A 67 -12.07 8.03 -17.12
CA ALA A 67 -11.74 6.61 -17.01
C ALA A 67 -11.98 6.03 -15.60
N GLY A 68 -12.13 4.70 -15.52
CA GLY A 68 -12.26 3.99 -14.23
C GLY A 68 -13.46 4.38 -13.38
N GLY A 69 -14.48 5.08 -13.93
CA GLY A 69 -15.74 5.31 -13.24
C GLY A 69 -16.64 4.07 -13.24
N TYR A 70 -17.39 3.89 -12.17
CA TYR A 70 -18.32 2.76 -12.00
C TYR A 70 -19.49 3.12 -11.07
N VAL A 71 -20.51 2.28 -11.05
CA VAL A 71 -21.65 2.31 -10.13
C VAL A 71 -21.81 0.95 -9.44
N GLU A 72 -22.13 0.96 -8.15
CA GLU A 72 -22.34 -0.24 -7.34
C GLU A 72 -23.67 -0.21 -6.59
N THR A 73 -24.26 -1.37 -6.33
CA THR A 73 -25.37 -1.54 -5.38
C THR A 73 -25.50 -3.01 -4.96
N GLY A 74 -26.29 -3.29 -3.92
CA GLY A 74 -26.89 -4.60 -3.74
C GLY A 74 -28.21 -4.70 -4.52
N PHE A 75 -28.67 -5.91 -4.82
CA PHE A 75 -29.99 -6.17 -5.41
C PHE A 75 -30.52 -7.56 -5.02
N THR A 76 -31.83 -7.73 -5.08
CA THR A 76 -32.50 -9.03 -4.84
C THR A 76 -32.89 -9.73 -6.14
N GLY A 77 -33.20 -11.03 -6.07
CA GLY A 77 -33.78 -11.79 -7.18
C GLY A 77 -32.78 -12.42 -8.17
N SER A 78 -33.31 -13.21 -9.09
CA SER A 78 -32.56 -14.21 -9.88
C SER A 78 -31.98 -13.72 -11.21
N SER A 79 -32.19 -12.46 -11.57
CA SER A 79 -31.65 -11.87 -12.80
C SER A 79 -31.37 -10.38 -12.66
N ILE A 80 -30.43 -9.88 -13.48
CA ILE A 80 -30.02 -8.48 -13.52
C ILE A 80 -29.62 -8.08 -14.95
N GLY A 81 -30.08 -6.92 -15.38
CA GLY A 81 -29.70 -6.25 -16.62
C GLY A 81 -29.44 -4.76 -16.40
N VAL A 82 -29.10 -4.04 -17.47
CA VAL A 82 -28.84 -2.59 -17.44
C VAL A 82 -29.32 -1.93 -18.72
N ARG A 83 -29.81 -0.69 -18.64
CA ARG A 83 -30.21 0.12 -19.81
C ARG A 83 -29.04 0.93 -20.36
N GLN A 84 -28.85 0.88 -21.67
CA GLN A 84 -27.83 1.57 -22.45
C GLN A 84 -28.48 2.38 -23.58
N ARG A 85 -28.01 3.62 -23.79
CA ARG A 85 -28.62 4.55 -24.76
C ARG A 85 -28.17 4.28 -26.18
N ASN A 86 -26.85 4.17 -26.36
CA ASN A 86 -26.18 3.88 -27.62
C ASN A 86 -25.15 2.77 -27.40
N THR A 87 -24.43 2.41 -28.45
CA THR A 87 -23.39 1.36 -28.42
C THR A 87 -22.25 1.68 -27.47
N ILE A 88 -21.92 0.72 -26.60
CA ILE A 88 -20.85 0.82 -25.61
C ILE A 88 -20.28 -0.57 -25.24
N ASP A 89 -19.01 -0.61 -24.86
CA ASP A 89 -18.38 -1.71 -24.13
C ASP A 89 -18.54 -1.42 -22.64
N LEU A 90 -19.27 -2.27 -21.92
CA LEU A 90 -19.40 -2.23 -20.47
C LEU A 90 -18.83 -3.50 -19.83
N TYR A 91 -18.37 -3.36 -18.58
CA TYR A 91 -18.01 -4.49 -17.73
C TYR A 91 -18.89 -4.51 -16.49
N TYR A 92 -19.07 -5.68 -15.91
CA TYR A 92 -19.82 -5.87 -14.68
C TYR A 92 -19.20 -6.97 -13.80
N SER A 93 -19.39 -6.86 -12.49
CA SER A 93 -19.03 -7.89 -11.50
C SER A 93 -20.24 -8.15 -10.62
N ILE A 94 -20.56 -9.44 -10.40
CA ILE A 94 -21.62 -9.88 -9.49
C ILE A 94 -20.97 -10.62 -8.33
N ASP A 95 -21.38 -10.35 -7.10
CA ASP A 95 -20.84 -10.94 -5.87
C ASP A 95 -19.31 -10.87 -5.77
N HIS A 96 -18.73 -9.75 -6.23
CA HIS A 96 -17.28 -9.49 -6.32
C HIS A 96 -16.47 -10.51 -7.16
N LYS A 97 -17.12 -11.29 -8.03
CA LYS A 97 -16.47 -12.22 -8.97
C LYS A 97 -15.70 -11.44 -10.07
N PRO A 98 -14.68 -12.03 -10.71
CA PRO A 98 -13.86 -11.35 -11.73
C PRO A 98 -14.71 -10.67 -12.82
N PRO A 99 -14.43 -9.40 -13.19
CA PRO A 99 -15.26 -8.63 -14.12
C PRO A 99 -15.49 -9.32 -15.47
N GLN A 100 -16.73 -9.27 -15.94
CA GLN A 100 -17.22 -9.84 -17.19
C GLN A 100 -17.60 -8.71 -18.18
N TRP A 101 -17.34 -8.91 -19.47
CA TRP A 101 -17.68 -7.90 -20.49
C TRP A 101 -19.03 -8.13 -21.17
N ARG A 102 -19.60 -7.02 -21.63
CA ARG A 102 -20.54 -6.94 -22.76
C ARG A 102 -19.98 -5.87 -23.70
N ARG A 103 -19.45 -6.30 -24.86
CA ARG A 103 -18.86 -5.41 -25.86
C ARG A 103 -19.87 -5.06 -26.95
N ASN A 104 -19.79 -3.85 -27.49
CA ASN A 104 -20.65 -3.37 -28.57
C ASN A 104 -22.17 -3.56 -28.31
N VAL A 105 -22.64 -3.25 -27.10
CA VAL A 105 -24.05 -3.41 -26.68
C VAL A 105 -24.79 -2.09 -26.55
N SER A 106 -26.11 -2.12 -26.74
CA SER A 106 -27.05 -1.00 -26.57
C SER A 106 -28.43 -1.51 -26.12
N GLY A 107 -29.36 -0.61 -25.77
CA GLY A 107 -30.71 -0.98 -25.35
C GLY A 107 -30.77 -1.63 -23.96
N THR A 108 -31.65 -2.62 -23.78
CA THR A 108 -31.72 -3.41 -22.55
C THR A 108 -30.74 -4.58 -22.62
N VAL A 109 -29.70 -4.55 -21.79
CA VAL A 109 -28.61 -5.54 -21.81
C VAL A 109 -28.71 -6.46 -20.60
N THR A 110 -28.95 -7.76 -20.84
CA THR A 110 -28.93 -8.78 -19.78
C THR A 110 -27.50 -9.08 -19.33
N LEU A 111 -27.25 -8.95 -18.03
CA LEU A 111 -25.95 -9.20 -17.40
C LEU A 111 -25.90 -10.62 -16.80
N ALA A 112 -26.93 -11.04 -16.06
CA ALA A 112 -27.06 -12.41 -15.58
C ALA A 112 -28.52 -12.85 -15.39
N THR A 113 -28.72 -14.17 -15.38
CA THR A 113 -29.97 -14.89 -15.14
C THR A 113 -29.68 -16.19 -14.39
N GLY A 114 -30.66 -16.74 -13.68
CA GLY A 114 -30.49 -17.98 -12.93
C GLY A 114 -29.56 -17.85 -11.71
N LEU A 115 -29.44 -16.64 -11.15
CA LEU A 115 -28.66 -16.41 -9.93
C LEU A 115 -29.26 -17.16 -8.74
N SER A 116 -28.41 -17.79 -7.93
CA SER A 116 -28.79 -18.58 -6.76
C SER A 116 -28.59 -17.79 -5.47
N GLY A 117 -29.68 -17.63 -4.72
CA GLY A 117 -29.73 -16.81 -3.52
C GLY A 117 -30.93 -15.85 -3.55
N THR A 118 -30.99 -14.94 -2.57
CA THR A 118 -32.03 -13.91 -2.46
C THR A 118 -31.50 -12.50 -2.60
N SER A 119 -30.19 -12.29 -2.41
CA SER A 119 -29.51 -10.99 -2.45
C SER A 119 -28.09 -11.16 -3.02
N HIS A 120 -27.68 -10.19 -3.83
CA HIS A 120 -26.43 -10.15 -4.59
C HIS A 120 -25.81 -8.75 -4.55
N THR A 121 -24.53 -8.62 -4.89
CA THR A 121 -23.92 -7.31 -5.23
C THR A 121 -23.70 -7.19 -6.72
N ILE A 122 -23.82 -5.97 -7.27
CA ILE A 122 -23.52 -5.64 -8.66
C ILE A 122 -22.63 -4.39 -8.72
N ARG A 123 -21.52 -4.49 -9.45
CA ARG A 123 -20.75 -3.36 -9.97
C ARG A 123 -20.93 -3.30 -11.48
N ILE A 124 -21.15 -2.13 -12.05
CA ILE A 124 -21.12 -1.87 -13.50
C ILE A 124 -20.21 -0.69 -13.77
N GLY A 125 -19.37 -0.79 -14.80
CA GLY A 125 -18.62 0.33 -15.31
C GLY A 125 -18.36 0.22 -16.80
N TYR A 126 -17.68 1.22 -17.34
CA TYR A 126 -17.68 1.47 -18.77
C TYR A 126 -16.27 1.60 -19.33
N ARG A 127 -16.11 1.23 -20.61
CA ARG A 127 -14.94 1.60 -21.39
C ARG A 127 -14.96 3.10 -21.67
N GLU A 128 -13.84 3.76 -21.43
CA GLU A 128 -13.70 5.20 -21.55
C GLU A 128 -13.58 5.68 -23.00
N ARG A 129 -13.94 6.94 -23.26
CA ARG A 129 -13.73 7.59 -24.56
C ARG A 129 -12.28 8.06 -24.73
N ALA A 130 -11.36 7.13 -25.00
CA ALA A 130 -9.94 7.45 -25.19
C ALA A 130 -9.29 6.73 -26.39
N GLY A 131 -8.48 7.48 -27.14
CA GLY A 131 -7.92 7.04 -28.42
C GLY A 131 -9.01 7.00 -29.51
N SER A 132 -9.00 5.97 -30.34
CA SER A 132 -10.02 5.75 -31.38
C SER A 132 -11.37 5.23 -30.87
N TYR A 133 -11.53 5.01 -29.56
CA TYR A 133 -12.76 4.46 -28.99
C TYR A 133 -13.75 5.56 -28.58
N THR A 134 -14.96 5.52 -29.15
CA THR A 134 -15.95 6.62 -29.08
C THR A 134 -17.34 6.19 -28.58
N GLY A 135 -17.44 5.01 -27.94
CA GLY A 135 -18.70 4.49 -27.37
C GLY A 135 -19.35 5.41 -26.33
N ASP A 136 -20.59 5.12 -25.93
CA ASP A 136 -21.40 6.00 -25.07
C ASP A 136 -21.46 5.53 -23.60
N PRO A 137 -20.57 6.00 -22.69
CA PRO A 137 -20.52 5.55 -21.31
C PRO A 137 -21.61 6.23 -20.46
N VAL A 138 -22.84 5.72 -20.58
CA VAL A 138 -24.02 6.23 -19.87
C VAL A 138 -24.76 5.11 -19.16
N PHE A 139 -25.25 5.40 -17.96
CA PHE A 139 -26.04 4.50 -17.14
C PHE A 139 -27.52 4.90 -17.16
N GLY A 140 -28.37 4.03 -17.72
CA GLY A 140 -29.82 4.23 -17.82
C GLY A 140 -30.66 3.53 -16.75
N GLY A 141 -30.01 2.91 -15.77
CA GLY A 141 -30.67 2.19 -14.68
C GLY A 141 -30.62 0.66 -14.77
N LEU A 142 -30.89 0.08 -13.60
CA LEU A 142 -31.24 -1.30 -13.27
C LEU A 142 -32.29 -1.87 -14.25
N VAL A 143 -32.16 -3.14 -14.64
CA VAL A 143 -33.29 -3.97 -15.08
C VAL A 143 -33.35 -5.17 -14.14
N LEU A 144 -34.30 -5.12 -13.21
CA LEU A 144 -34.46 -6.07 -12.12
C LEU A 144 -35.48 -7.17 -12.50
N ALA A 145 -35.42 -8.31 -11.82
CA ALA A 145 -36.46 -9.34 -11.90
C ALA A 145 -37.83 -8.83 -11.37
N GLY A 146 -38.92 -9.53 -11.70
CA GLY A 146 -40.23 -9.22 -11.15
C GLY A 146 -40.25 -9.33 -9.63
N GLY A 147 -40.61 -8.25 -8.92
CA GLY A 147 -40.59 -8.17 -7.46
C GLY A 147 -39.20 -7.99 -6.83
N ALA A 148 -38.15 -7.81 -7.63
CA ALA A 148 -36.82 -7.48 -7.13
C ALA A 148 -36.63 -5.97 -6.92
N GLN A 149 -35.67 -5.63 -6.04
CA GLN A 149 -35.33 -4.27 -5.64
C GLN A 149 -33.81 -4.12 -5.50
N THR A 150 -33.30 -2.89 -5.53
CA THR A 150 -31.94 -2.61 -5.03
C THR A 150 -31.95 -2.57 -3.51
N VAL A 151 -30.78 -2.82 -2.91
CA VAL A 151 -30.51 -2.67 -1.47
C VAL A 151 -29.16 -1.97 -1.28
N PRO A 152 -28.95 -1.17 -0.23
CA PRO A 152 -27.70 -0.45 -0.06
C PRO A 152 -26.55 -1.40 0.30
N ILE A 153 -25.33 -0.92 0.04
CA ILE A 153 -24.07 -1.56 0.45
C ILE A 153 -23.22 -0.56 1.24
N SER A 154 -22.25 -1.04 2.02
CA SER A 154 -21.30 -0.14 2.69
C SER A 154 -20.33 0.47 1.68
N ARG A 155 -20.18 1.80 1.68
CA ARG A 155 -19.08 2.47 0.95
C ARG A 155 -17.73 2.07 1.55
N PRO A 156 -16.67 1.90 0.75
CA PRO A 156 -15.31 1.81 1.26
C PRO A 156 -14.94 3.05 2.10
N PRO A 157 -14.23 2.91 3.23
CA PRO A 157 -13.93 4.01 4.14
C PRO A 157 -12.86 4.99 3.62
N LYS A 158 -12.26 4.71 2.46
CA LYS A 158 -11.23 5.52 1.80
C LYS A 158 -11.51 5.58 0.30
N LEU A 159 -11.17 6.71 -0.32
CA LEU A 159 -11.20 6.89 -1.78
C LEU A 159 -9.83 7.31 -2.30
N VAL A 160 -9.38 6.75 -3.43
CA VAL A 160 -8.13 7.12 -4.11
C VAL A 160 -8.43 7.66 -5.51
N GLU A 161 -8.02 8.90 -5.78
CA GLU A 161 -8.12 9.51 -7.12
C GLU A 161 -6.76 9.45 -7.82
N PHE A 162 -6.74 8.95 -9.06
CA PHE A 162 -5.52 8.85 -9.86
C PHE A 162 -5.60 9.84 -11.02
N ILE A 163 -4.62 10.74 -11.11
CA ILE A 163 -4.53 11.80 -12.11
C ILE A 163 -3.36 11.48 -13.04
N GLY A 164 -3.57 11.49 -14.35
CA GLY A 164 -2.48 11.16 -15.27
C GLY A 164 -2.80 11.16 -16.75
N ASP A 165 -1.93 10.50 -17.50
CA ASP A 165 -1.97 10.38 -18.96
C ASP A 165 -2.53 9.02 -19.43
N SER A 166 -2.22 8.65 -20.67
CA SER A 166 -2.54 7.35 -21.30
C SER A 166 -2.13 6.14 -20.45
N ILE A 167 -1.05 6.23 -19.66
CA ILE A 167 -0.59 5.17 -18.74
C ILE A 167 -1.55 5.02 -17.55
N THR A 168 -2.17 6.11 -17.10
CA THR A 168 -3.16 6.08 -16.01
C THR A 168 -4.53 5.62 -16.52
N VAL A 169 -4.89 5.95 -17.77
CA VAL A 169 -6.03 5.34 -18.47
C VAL A 169 -5.81 3.84 -18.75
N GLY A 170 -4.56 3.39 -18.82
CA GLY A 170 -4.19 2.00 -19.16
C GLY A 170 -4.15 1.70 -20.65
N GLN A 171 -4.02 2.71 -21.51
CA GLN A 171 -3.80 2.53 -22.96
C GLN A 171 -2.43 1.89 -23.22
N PRO A 172 -2.26 1.11 -24.30
CA PRO A 172 -3.25 0.76 -25.32
C PRO A 172 -4.12 -0.47 -24.95
N ASN A 173 -3.91 -1.09 -23.79
CA ASN A 173 -4.50 -2.38 -23.41
C ASN A 173 -6.03 -2.45 -23.67
N ALA A 174 -6.50 -3.56 -24.25
CA ALA A 174 -7.91 -3.76 -24.64
C ALA A 174 -8.86 -4.02 -23.46
N ASN A 175 -8.28 -4.22 -22.28
CA ASN A 175 -8.93 -4.55 -21.01
C ASN A 175 -8.77 -3.45 -19.95
N ARG A 176 -8.47 -2.22 -20.38
CA ARG A 176 -8.63 -1.06 -19.51
C ARG A 176 -10.12 -0.70 -19.32
N PRO A 177 -10.51 -0.02 -18.23
CA PRO A 177 -9.65 0.44 -17.12
C PRO A 177 -9.22 -0.66 -16.15
N PHE A 178 -9.80 -1.87 -16.20
CA PHE A 178 -9.64 -2.84 -15.11
C PHE A 178 -8.26 -3.52 -15.01
N THR A 179 -7.49 -3.60 -16.11
CA THR A 179 -6.07 -4.01 -16.08
C THR A 179 -5.10 -2.85 -15.90
N ALA A 180 -5.58 -1.60 -15.77
CA ALA A 180 -4.73 -0.43 -15.53
C ALA A 180 -4.27 -0.39 -14.06
N TYR A 181 -3.05 0.11 -13.82
CA TYR A 181 -2.48 0.16 -12.46
C TYR A 181 -3.37 0.89 -11.42
N PRO A 182 -4.14 1.96 -11.74
CA PRO A 182 -5.02 2.60 -10.77
C PRO A 182 -6.12 1.68 -10.24
N TRP A 183 -6.77 0.95 -11.16
CA TRP A 183 -7.85 0.02 -10.83
C TRP A 183 -7.31 -1.12 -9.98
N LEU A 184 -6.22 -1.76 -10.44
CA LEU A 184 -5.57 -2.84 -9.71
C LEU A 184 -5.11 -2.41 -8.31
N THR A 185 -4.67 -1.15 -8.16
CA THR A 185 -4.26 -0.60 -6.85
C THR A 185 -5.48 -0.36 -5.96
N GLY A 186 -6.55 0.25 -6.49
CA GLY A 186 -7.79 0.51 -5.75
C GLY A 186 -8.48 -0.75 -5.23
N GLU A 187 -8.57 -1.78 -6.06
CA GLU A 187 -9.10 -3.10 -5.67
C GLU A 187 -8.22 -3.77 -4.60
N ALA A 188 -6.89 -3.75 -4.75
CA ALA A 188 -5.96 -4.34 -3.79
C ALA A 188 -5.99 -3.62 -2.42
N LEU A 189 -6.27 -2.31 -2.42
CA LEU A 189 -6.50 -1.51 -1.22
C LEU A 189 -7.90 -1.71 -0.62
N LYS A 190 -8.85 -2.33 -1.33
CA LYS A 190 -10.30 -2.31 -1.02
C LYS A 190 -10.85 -0.89 -0.82
N ALA A 191 -10.32 0.07 -1.56
CA ALA A 191 -10.76 1.47 -1.53
C ALA A 191 -11.76 1.75 -2.66
N GLY A 192 -12.55 2.82 -2.54
CA GLY A 192 -13.17 3.41 -3.72
C GLY A 192 -12.09 4.04 -4.60
N HIS A 193 -12.22 4.00 -5.92
CA HIS A 193 -11.22 4.60 -6.81
C HIS A 193 -11.83 5.27 -8.03
N THR A 194 -11.04 6.14 -8.67
CA THR A 194 -11.39 6.85 -9.90
C THR A 194 -10.13 7.33 -10.63
N GLN A 195 -10.21 7.48 -11.95
CA GLN A 195 -9.12 7.95 -12.79
C GLN A 195 -9.54 9.25 -13.49
N VAL A 196 -8.85 10.35 -13.22
CA VAL A 196 -9.01 11.64 -13.91
C VAL A 196 -7.81 11.78 -14.84
N ALA A 197 -7.87 11.05 -15.94
CA ALA A 197 -6.77 10.85 -16.86
C ALA A 197 -7.24 10.79 -18.31
N GLN A 198 -6.38 11.23 -19.23
CA GLN A 198 -6.68 11.26 -20.66
C GLN A 198 -5.45 10.86 -21.51
N GLY A 199 -5.71 10.19 -22.63
CA GLY A 199 -4.65 9.80 -23.57
C GLY A 199 -3.90 11.01 -24.13
N GLY A 200 -2.56 11.00 -24.05
CA GLY A 200 -1.72 12.13 -24.47
C GLY A 200 -1.72 13.34 -23.53
N ALA A 201 -2.27 13.22 -22.31
CA ALA A 201 -2.29 14.33 -21.36
C ALA A 201 -0.89 14.73 -20.87
N CYS A 202 -0.73 16.03 -20.66
CA CYS A 202 0.44 16.65 -20.06
C CYS A 202 0.13 17.03 -18.61
N LEU A 203 1.15 17.39 -17.84
CA LEU A 203 0.94 18.28 -16.71
C LEU A 203 0.54 19.67 -17.24
N VAL A 204 1.40 20.26 -18.07
CA VAL A 204 1.34 21.66 -18.49
C VAL A 204 0.37 21.86 -19.66
N SER A 205 -0.42 22.93 -19.58
CA SER A 205 -1.25 23.41 -20.70
C SER A 205 -0.37 24.15 -21.72
N GLN A 206 0.30 23.39 -22.60
CA GLN A 206 1.12 23.89 -23.72
C GLN A 206 0.97 22.93 -24.90
N ASP A 207 0.08 23.26 -25.84
CA ASP A 207 -0.17 22.50 -27.08
C ASP A 207 -0.54 21.01 -26.86
N CYS A 208 -0.95 20.67 -25.64
CA CYS A 208 -1.43 19.38 -25.19
C CYS A 208 -2.47 19.54 -24.09
N TYR A 209 -3.09 18.42 -23.73
CA TYR A 209 -4.16 18.32 -22.74
C TYR A 209 -3.58 18.46 -21.32
N GLY A 210 -3.40 19.70 -20.86
CA GLY A 210 -2.75 20.02 -19.58
C GLY A 210 -3.65 19.72 -18.37
N MET A 211 -3.32 18.66 -17.62
CA MET A 211 -4.07 18.27 -16.43
C MET A 211 -4.11 19.34 -15.34
N MET A 212 -3.21 20.33 -15.38
CA MET A 212 -3.36 21.58 -14.61
C MET A 212 -4.78 22.16 -14.67
N ASP A 213 -5.30 22.37 -15.89
CA ASP A 213 -6.61 23.02 -16.13
C ASP A 213 -7.73 22.02 -16.46
N TRP A 214 -7.39 20.75 -16.68
CA TRP A 214 -8.34 19.66 -16.89
C TRP A 214 -8.70 18.88 -15.62
N PHE A 215 -7.84 18.84 -14.59
CA PHE A 215 -8.16 18.24 -13.27
C PHE A 215 -9.40 18.85 -12.59
N ARG A 216 -9.77 20.08 -12.95
CA ARG A 216 -10.97 20.75 -12.43
C ARG A 216 -12.28 20.41 -13.17
N ARG A 217 -12.27 19.64 -14.27
CA ARG A 217 -13.46 19.41 -15.13
C ARG A 217 -14.27 18.17 -14.76
N SER A 218 -15.57 18.15 -15.06
CA SER A 218 -16.43 16.99 -14.79
C SER A 218 -16.15 15.81 -15.72
N SER A 219 -15.71 16.06 -16.95
CA SER A 219 -15.38 15.03 -17.94
C SER A 219 -14.14 15.36 -18.77
N ALA A 220 -13.66 14.38 -19.52
CA ALA A 220 -12.53 14.54 -20.43
C ALA A 220 -12.84 15.43 -21.67
N TRP A 221 -14.09 15.85 -21.86
CA TRP A 221 -14.59 16.57 -23.06
C TRP A 221 -15.37 17.85 -22.77
N VAL A 222 -15.56 18.24 -21.50
CA VAL A 222 -16.15 19.54 -21.13
C VAL A 222 -15.03 20.44 -20.61
N SER A 223 -14.69 21.48 -21.38
CA SER A 223 -13.61 22.42 -21.04
C SER A 223 -14.06 23.63 -20.21
N THR A 224 -15.36 23.81 -20.02
CA THR A 224 -15.97 25.02 -19.46
C THR A 224 -16.56 24.85 -18.06
N ASP A 225 -16.78 23.62 -17.59
CA ASP A 225 -17.38 23.37 -16.28
C ASP A 225 -16.34 23.24 -15.15
N ASP A 226 -16.81 23.28 -13.90
CA ASP A 226 -16.00 22.94 -12.74
C ASP A 226 -16.66 21.77 -11.99
N TRP A 227 -15.87 20.75 -11.69
CA TRP A 227 -16.28 19.64 -10.85
C TRP A 227 -16.48 20.11 -9.41
N ASN A 228 -17.66 19.82 -8.85
CA ASN A 228 -17.89 20.09 -7.43
C ASN A 228 -17.11 19.08 -6.57
N PHE A 229 -15.96 19.51 -6.06
CA PHE A 229 -15.12 18.75 -5.13
C PHE A 229 -15.78 18.46 -3.76
N SER A 230 -16.96 18.99 -3.45
CA SER A 230 -17.76 18.53 -2.30
C SER A 230 -18.50 17.21 -2.56
N THR A 231 -18.56 16.72 -3.80
CA THR A 231 -19.31 15.49 -4.18
C THR A 231 -18.69 14.22 -3.60
N TYR A 232 -17.36 14.20 -3.47
CA TYR A 232 -16.60 13.22 -2.70
C TYR A 232 -15.27 13.84 -2.28
N GLN A 233 -14.68 13.36 -1.18
CA GLN A 233 -13.34 13.77 -0.74
C GLN A 233 -12.38 12.58 -0.85
N ALA A 234 -11.31 12.75 -1.64
CA ALA A 234 -10.27 11.75 -1.78
C ALA A 234 -9.44 11.63 -0.48
N SER A 235 -9.15 10.40 -0.06
CA SER A 235 -8.24 10.10 1.05
C SER A 235 -6.78 10.09 0.60
N ALA A 236 -6.54 9.69 -0.66
CA ALA A 236 -5.27 9.87 -1.33
C ALA A 236 -5.47 10.32 -2.78
N VAL A 237 -4.49 11.05 -3.32
CA VAL A 237 -4.43 11.42 -4.73
C VAL A 237 -3.07 11.02 -5.30
N VAL A 238 -3.06 10.30 -6.41
CA VAL A 238 -1.85 9.81 -7.07
C VAL A 238 -1.70 10.52 -8.40
N ILE A 239 -0.55 11.13 -8.67
CA ILE A 239 -0.30 11.92 -9.88
C ILE A 239 0.83 11.27 -10.67
N ASN A 240 0.59 10.93 -11.94
CA ASN A 240 1.57 10.37 -12.86
C ASN A 240 1.49 11.12 -14.20
N LEU A 241 2.31 12.17 -14.31
CA LEU A 241 2.32 13.16 -15.39
C LEU A 241 3.76 13.60 -15.69
N GLY A 242 4.00 14.14 -16.89
CA GLY A 242 5.34 14.45 -17.40
C GLY A 242 5.80 13.55 -18.54
N THR A 243 5.04 12.49 -18.88
CA THR A 243 5.39 11.61 -20.01
C THR A 243 5.33 12.37 -21.32
N ASN A 244 4.29 13.18 -21.53
CA ASN A 244 4.04 13.84 -22.82
C ASN A 244 4.65 15.24 -22.91
N ASP A 245 4.76 15.97 -21.80
CA ASP A 245 5.23 17.37 -21.73
C ASP A 245 6.53 17.67 -22.49
N VAL A 246 7.47 16.72 -22.53
CA VAL A 246 8.76 16.87 -23.26
C VAL A 246 8.58 16.86 -24.78
N GLY A 247 7.56 16.18 -25.29
CA GLY A 247 7.19 16.20 -26.71
C GLY A 247 6.59 17.54 -27.16
N HIS A 248 6.11 18.34 -26.21
CA HIS A 248 5.54 19.68 -26.45
C HIS A 248 6.51 20.81 -26.09
N GLY A 249 7.79 20.52 -25.85
CA GLY A 249 8.82 21.53 -25.59
C GLY A 249 8.68 22.25 -24.25
N VAL A 250 8.07 21.62 -23.24
CA VAL A 250 7.96 22.20 -21.90
C VAL A 250 9.34 22.22 -21.22
N SER A 251 9.80 23.39 -20.79
CA SER A 251 11.08 23.51 -20.06
C SER A 251 10.98 22.90 -18.65
N THR A 252 12.10 22.39 -18.12
CA THR A 252 12.19 21.83 -16.76
C THR A 252 11.70 22.82 -15.70
N THR A 253 12.08 24.10 -15.81
CA THR A 253 11.59 25.19 -14.96
C THR A 253 10.07 25.34 -15.02
N LYS A 254 9.48 25.40 -16.24
CA LYS A 254 8.02 25.53 -16.40
C LYS A 254 7.27 24.31 -15.87
N PHE A 255 7.83 23.11 -16.07
CA PHE A 255 7.27 21.86 -15.55
C PHE A 255 7.28 21.85 -14.02
N GLN A 256 8.43 22.12 -13.37
CA GLN A 256 8.55 22.16 -11.91
C GLN A 256 7.60 23.19 -11.28
N GLN A 257 7.55 24.41 -11.83
CA GLN A 257 6.63 25.46 -11.39
C GLN A 257 5.17 25.03 -11.52
N SER A 258 4.79 24.43 -12.66
CA SER A 258 3.43 23.92 -12.87
C SER A 258 3.10 22.80 -11.89
N TYR A 259 4.03 21.92 -11.55
CA TYR A 259 3.79 20.80 -10.63
C TYR A 259 3.56 21.29 -9.20
N VAL A 260 4.25 22.35 -8.75
CA VAL A 260 3.96 23.01 -7.47
C VAL A 260 2.49 23.50 -7.44
N VAL A 261 2.05 24.20 -8.49
CA VAL A 261 0.66 24.69 -8.59
C VAL A 261 -0.35 23.54 -8.75
N MET A 262 0.03 22.41 -9.37
CA MET A 262 -0.80 21.21 -9.43
C MET A 262 -1.07 20.65 -8.03
N LEU A 263 -0.02 20.49 -7.24
CA LEU A 263 -0.10 20.00 -5.86
C LEU A 263 -0.94 20.93 -4.99
N GLU A 264 -0.87 22.25 -5.21
CA GLU A 264 -1.73 23.25 -4.55
C GLU A 264 -3.20 23.19 -4.99
N ARG A 265 -3.47 22.93 -6.27
CA ARG A 265 -4.84 22.71 -6.78
C ARG A 265 -5.44 21.43 -6.17
N VAL A 266 -4.66 20.35 -6.10
CA VAL A 266 -5.07 19.07 -5.48
C VAL A 266 -5.26 19.20 -3.97
N ARG A 267 -4.35 19.87 -3.24
CA ARG A 267 -4.50 20.17 -1.80
C ARG A 267 -5.75 20.99 -1.51
N ARG A 268 -6.09 21.96 -2.37
CA ARG A 268 -7.30 22.79 -2.23
C ARG A 268 -8.59 22.01 -2.49
N ALA A 269 -8.57 21.10 -3.46
CA ALA A 269 -9.67 20.18 -3.74
C ALA A 269 -9.90 19.16 -2.62
N TYR A 270 -8.81 18.64 -2.03
CA TYR A 270 -8.83 17.59 -1.02
C TYR A 270 -7.93 17.93 0.18
N PRO A 271 -8.37 18.81 1.11
CA PRO A 271 -7.53 19.35 2.18
C PRO A 271 -6.83 18.29 3.03
N SER A 272 -7.50 17.17 3.31
CA SER A 272 -6.99 16.09 4.16
C SER A 272 -6.14 15.03 3.44
N ALA A 273 -6.13 15.00 2.10
CA ALA A 273 -5.59 13.88 1.32
C ALA A 273 -4.07 13.69 1.45
N GLN A 274 -3.63 12.44 1.32
CA GLN A 274 -2.22 12.11 1.08
C GLN A 274 -1.94 12.19 -0.42
N ILE A 275 -1.06 13.09 -0.86
CA ILE A 275 -0.81 13.35 -2.28
C ILE A 275 0.52 12.70 -2.69
N PHE A 276 0.51 11.92 -3.77
CA PHE A 276 1.66 11.13 -4.24
C PHE A 276 2.03 11.53 -5.67
N ALA A 277 3.12 12.28 -5.82
CA ALA A 277 3.70 12.58 -7.13
C ALA A 277 4.64 11.44 -7.54
N MET A 278 4.25 10.66 -8.55
CA MET A 278 5.06 9.57 -9.08
C MET A 278 6.11 10.10 -10.06
N GLY A 279 7.32 9.56 -10.01
CA GLY A 279 8.24 9.66 -11.14
C GLY A 279 7.65 8.95 -12.37
N THR A 280 7.79 9.52 -13.56
CA THR A 280 7.31 8.86 -14.78
C THR A 280 8.17 7.64 -15.13
N PHE A 281 7.58 6.56 -15.65
CA PHE A 281 8.31 5.32 -15.95
C PHE A 281 9.34 5.43 -17.09
N ARG A 282 9.37 6.57 -17.80
CA ARG A 282 10.41 6.93 -18.78
C ARG A 282 11.49 7.88 -18.23
N ASN A 283 11.52 8.09 -16.91
CA ASN A 283 12.42 9.01 -16.21
C ASN A 283 12.31 10.49 -16.66
N ARG A 284 11.19 10.86 -17.31
CA ARG A 284 10.91 12.25 -17.75
C ARG A 284 10.51 13.09 -16.54
N TYR A 285 11.17 14.24 -16.39
CA TYR A 285 10.98 15.23 -15.32
C TYR A 285 11.01 14.69 -13.87
N VAL A 286 11.77 13.63 -13.61
CA VAL A 286 11.86 13.02 -12.26
C VAL A 286 12.50 13.97 -11.22
N PRO A 287 13.60 14.69 -11.51
CA PRO A 287 14.13 15.71 -10.60
C PRO A 287 13.13 16.83 -10.31
N GLU A 288 12.47 17.35 -11.33
CA GLU A 288 11.51 18.45 -11.25
C GLU A 288 10.28 18.07 -10.41
N THR A 289 9.78 16.85 -10.60
CA THR A 289 8.68 16.27 -9.80
C THR A 289 9.08 16.16 -8.32
N ARG A 290 10.30 15.67 -8.04
CA ARG A 290 10.85 15.55 -6.69
C ARG A 290 11.05 16.92 -6.04
N ASN A 291 11.55 17.89 -6.80
CA ASN A 291 11.76 19.27 -6.35
C ASN A 291 10.43 19.99 -6.07
N ALA A 292 9.39 19.76 -6.87
CA ALA A 292 8.06 20.33 -6.64
C ALA A 292 7.41 19.79 -5.36
N VAL A 293 7.56 18.48 -5.08
CA VAL A 293 7.22 17.90 -3.78
C VAL A 293 8.00 18.59 -2.66
N ALA A 294 9.33 18.66 -2.76
CA ALA A 294 10.17 19.26 -1.73
C ALA A 294 9.81 20.73 -1.46
N ALA A 295 9.47 21.51 -2.49
CA ALA A 295 8.98 22.88 -2.34
C ALA A 295 7.64 22.96 -1.59
N ARG A 296 6.70 22.04 -1.85
CA ARG A 296 5.43 21.95 -1.11
C ARG A 296 5.64 21.52 0.34
N THR A 297 6.54 20.56 0.60
CA THR A 297 6.91 20.13 1.96
C THR A 297 7.57 21.27 2.74
N ALA A 298 8.49 22.02 2.12
CA ALA A 298 9.12 23.20 2.71
C ALA A 298 8.12 24.35 2.97
N ALA A 299 7.06 24.45 2.15
CA ALA A 299 5.92 25.33 2.38
C ALA A 299 4.89 24.76 3.40
N GLY A 300 5.26 23.76 4.20
CA GLY A 300 4.46 23.21 5.31
C GLY A 300 3.53 22.05 4.95
N ASP A 301 3.46 21.62 3.69
CA ASP A 301 2.56 20.54 3.25
C ASP A 301 3.16 19.14 3.50
N GLY A 302 3.14 18.71 4.76
CA GLY A 302 3.64 17.40 5.20
C GLY A 302 2.80 16.19 4.76
N ARG A 303 1.84 16.36 3.83
CA ARG A 303 1.03 15.27 3.22
C ARG A 303 1.20 15.22 1.71
N VAL A 304 2.36 15.63 1.21
CA VAL A 304 2.78 15.54 -0.20
C VAL A 304 4.07 14.72 -0.28
N HIS A 305 4.06 13.68 -1.11
CA HIS A 305 5.07 12.63 -1.15
C HIS A 305 5.59 12.42 -2.57
N PHE A 306 6.89 12.18 -2.71
CA PHE A 306 7.49 11.78 -3.99
C PHE A 306 7.64 10.25 -4.02
N VAL A 307 7.09 9.60 -5.04
CA VAL A 307 7.19 8.14 -5.23
C VAL A 307 8.25 7.86 -6.31
N ASP A 308 9.41 7.35 -5.87
CA ASP A 308 10.50 6.97 -6.76
C ASP A 308 10.20 5.66 -7.49
N THR A 309 9.86 5.78 -8.77
CA THR A 309 9.49 4.67 -9.67
C THR A 309 10.69 4.04 -10.37
N THR A 310 11.91 4.46 -10.05
CA THR A 310 13.14 3.97 -10.71
C THR A 310 13.27 2.45 -10.54
N GLY A 311 13.39 1.73 -11.66
CA GLY A 311 13.49 0.26 -11.68
C GLY A 311 12.18 -0.49 -11.35
N TRP A 312 11.03 0.19 -11.33
CA TRP A 312 9.75 -0.47 -11.04
C TRP A 312 9.33 -1.48 -12.11
N ILE A 313 9.52 -1.08 -13.37
CA ILE A 313 9.26 -1.88 -14.59
C ILE A 313 10.48 -1.84 -15.51
N ASN A 314 10.67 -2.87 -16.33
CA ASN A 314 11.64 -2.88 -17.42
C ASN A 314 10.94 -2.47 -18.73
N PRO A 315 11.26 -1.33 -19.36
CA PRO A 315 10.61 -0.88 -20.59
C PRO A 315 10.55 -1.96 -21.69
N ALA A 316 11.62 -2.75 -21.87
CA ALA A 316 11.73 -3.73 -22.95
C ALA A 316 10.83 -4.98 -22.78
N THR A 317 10.32 -5.26 -21.58
CA THR A 317 9.46 -6.44 -21.32
C THR A 317 8.09 -6.08 -20.76
N ASP A 318 7.98 -4.91 -20.12
CA ASP A 318 6.83 -4.51 -19.32
C ASP A 318 6.01 -3.39 -19.98
N THR A 319 6.41 -2.94 -21.18
CA THR A 319 5.67 -1.96 -22.00
C THR A 319 5.48 -2.48 -23.43
N SER A 320 4.45 -2.00 -24.13
CA SER A 320 4.17 -2.41 -25.53
C SER A 320 4.97 -1.64 -26.58
N ASP A 321 5.48 -0.46 -26.24
CA ASP A 321 6.06 0.52 -27.19
C ASP A 321 7.18 1.37 -26.58
N ASN A 322 7.79 0.93 -25.47
CA ASN A 322 8.72 1.70 -24.62
C ASN A 322 8.08 2.89 -23.88
N VAL A 323 6.76 3.01 -23.84
CA VAL A 323 6.01 4.05 -23.09
C VAL A 323 4.92 3.44 -22.22
N HIS A 324 4.02 2.67 -22.82
CA HIS A 324 2.78 2.22 -22.22
C HIS A 324 2.91 0.83 -21.60
N PRO A 325 2.68 0.66 -20.29
CA PRO A 325 2.77 -0.65 -19.64
C PRO A 325 1.82 -1.68 -20.26
N THR A 326 2.31 -2.91 -20.40
CA THR A 326 1.45 -4.07 -20.65
C THR A 326 0.60 -4.36 -19.41
N GLU A 327 -0.39 -5.24 -19.50
CA GLU A 327 -1.15 -5.71 -18.33
C GLU A 327 -0.22 -6.23 -17.21
N ALA A 328 0.84 -6.96 -17.57
CA ALA A 328 1.87 -7.41 -16.61
C ALA A 328 2.69 -6.24 -16.02
N GLY A 329 2.99 -5.21 -16.82
CA GLY A 329 3.60 -3.96 -16.34
C GLY A 329 2.70 -3.22 -15.36
N HIS A 330 1.40 -3.12 -15.62
CA HIS A 330 0.43 -2.53 -14.69
C HIS A 330 0.29 -3.32 -13.39
N VAL A 331 0.33 -4.65 -13.44
CA VAL A 331 0.39 -5.51 -12.24
C VAL A 331 1.64 -5.20 -11.41
N LYS A 332 2.82 -5.11 -12.04
CA LYS A 332 4.08 -4.72 -11.35
C LYS A 332 3.99 -3.33 -10.71
N ILE A 333 3.41 -2.35 -11.39
CA ILE A 333 3.20 -0.99 -10.85
C ILE A 333 2.26 -1.05 -9.65
N SER A 334 1.11 -1.73 -9.75
CA SER A 334 0.14 -1.88 -8.66
C SER A 334 0.74 -2.56 -7.43
N GLN A 335 1.49 -3.66 -7.62
CA GLN A 335 2.15 -4.39 -6.54
C GLN A 335 3.17 -3.54 -5.77
N ARG A 336 3.80 -2.54 -6.42
CA ARG A 336 4.73 -1.61 -5.77
C ARG A 336 4.04 -0.38 -5.17
N LEU A 337 2.96 0.10 -5.80
CA LEU A 337 2.22 1.28 -5.34
C LEU A 337 1.29 0.98 -4.16
N THR A 338 0.59 -0.16 -4.19
CA THR A 338 -0.35 -0.60 -3.14
C THR A 338 0.24 -0.51 -1.73
N PRO A 339 1.40 -1.11 -1.40
CA PRO A 339 1.94 -1.04 -0.04
C PRO A 339 2.33 0.38 0.39
N ILE A 340 2.75 1.25 -0.54
CA ILE A 340 3.06 2.65 -0.25
C ILE A 340 1.76 3.38 0.16
N LEU A 341 0.71 3.27 -0.64
CA LEU A 341 -0.56 3.94 -0.34
C LEU A 341 -1.22 3.38 0.92
N ALA A 342 -1.10 2.08 1.18
CA ALA A 342 -1.71 1.41 2.33
C ALA A 342 -1.21 1.95 3.68
N GLY A 343 0.10 2.19 3.82
CA GLY A 343 0.69 2.72 5.05
C GLY A 343 0.19 4.13 5.40
N TYR A 344 0.11 5.00 4.41
CA TYR A 344 -0.38 6.38 4.58
C TYR A 344 -1.90 6.50 4.71
N LEU A 345 -2.67 5.58 4.11
CA LEU A 345 -4.14 5.62 4.11
C LEU A 345 -4.75 5.13 5.42
N GLN A 346 -4.03 4.29 6.18
CA GLN A 346 -4.46 3.68 7.44
C GLN A 346 -5.89 3.14 7.35
N PHE A 347 -6.02 1.97 6.71
CA PHE A 347 -7.28 1.23 6.67
C PHE A 347 -7.67 0.81 8.07
N ASP A 348 -8.88 1.16 8.46
CA ASP A 348 -9.35 0.98 9.82
C ASP A 348 -9.59 -0.51 10.10
N GLN A 349 -8.76 -1.13 10.94
CA GLN A 349 -8.82 -2.55 11.27
C GLN A 349 -9.74 -2.81 12.47
N THR A 350 -10.80 -2.02 12.62
CA THR A 350 -11.76 -2.11 13.73
C THR A 350 -13.08 -2.73 13.31
N GLY A 351 -13.06 -4.06 13.13
CA GLY A 351 -14.25 -4.90 13.31
C GLY A 351 -14.63 -5.11 14.79
N CYS A 352 -13.92 -4.45 15.71
CA CYS A 352 -14.18 -4.39 17.15
C CYS A 352 -14.21 -2.92 17.59
N SER A 353 -15.22 -2.54 18.37
CA SER A 353 -15.49 -1.17 18.78
C SER A 353 -14.36 -0.56 19.62
N SER A 354 -13.88 0.62 19.23
CA SER A 354 -13.07 1.49 20.10
C SER A 354 -13.93 2.63 20.65
N PRO A 355 -13.97 2.87 21.97
CA PRO A 355 -14.63 4.04 22.53
C PRO A 355 -13.87 5.33 22.18
N THR A 356 -14.57 6.47 22.27
CA THR A 356 -14.10 7.78 21.83
C THR A 356 -12.76 8.18 22.43
N ALA A 357 -11.86 8.70 21.60
CA ALA A 357 -10.56 9.20 22.03
C ALA A 357 -10.68 10.51 22.83
N THR A 358 -10.71 10.40 24.16
CA THR A 358 -10.32 11.50 25.05
C THR A 358 -8.80 11.48 25.19
N ALA A 359 -8.14 12.65 25.14
CA ALA A 359 -6.69 12.74 25.28
C ALA A 359 -6.25 12.40 26.72
N ALA A 360 -5.82 11.15 26.92
CA ALA A 360 -5.22 10.65 28.15
C ALA A 360 -3.70 10.47 27.99
N ALA A 361 -2.98 10.43 29.11
CA ALA A 361 -1.54 10.18 29.14
C ALA A 361 -1.19 8.82 28.49
N PRO A 362 -0.01 8.67 27.85
CA PRO A 362 0.33 7.47 27.10
C PRO A 362 0.31 6.23 27.98
N SER A 363 -0.54 5.26 27.63
CA SER A 363 -0.51 3.94 28.24
C SER A 363 0.82 3.25 27.93
N ALA A 364 1.40 2.58 28.92
CA ALA A 364 2.68 1.92 28.76
C ALA A 364 2.60 0.82 27.69
N GLN A 365 3.46 0.93 26.68
CA GLN A 365 3.51 0.02 25.55
C GLN A 365 3.92 -1.39 26.01
N ALA A 366 3.13 -2.41 25.64
CA ALA A 366 3.30 -3.77 26.16
C ALA A 366 4.67 -4.39 25.79
N PRO A 367 5.38 -5.08 26.71
CA PRO A 367 6.69 -5.65 26.39
C PRO A 367 6.66 -6.76 25.32
N VAL A 368 7.53 -6.62 24.30
CA VAL A 368 7.66 -7.56 23.17
C VAL A 368 9.07 -8.11 23.03
N THR A 369 9.19 -9.28 22.43
CA THR A 369 10.48 -9.87 22.06
C THR A 369 10.70 -9.74 20.56
N VAL A 370 11.86 -9.22 20.14
CA VAL A 370 12.32 -9.26 18.75
C VAL A 370 13.28 -10.43 18.62
N TRP A 371 12.80 -11.52 18.06
CA TRP A 371 13.60 -12.68 17.72
C TRP A 371 14.25 -12.48 16.36
N MET A 372 15.50 -12.92 16.20
CA MET A 372 16.22 -12.76 14.93
C MET A 372 16.82 -14.09 14.47
N ALA A 373 16.70 -14.40 13.19
CA ALA A 373 17.27 -15.60 12.57
C ALA A 373 17.98 -15.22 11.26
N GLY A 374 19.23 -15.64 11.12
CA GLY A 374 20.04 -15.28 9.97
C GLY A 374 21.46 -15.81 9.95
N ASP A 375 22.23 -15.29 8.99
CA ASP A 375 23.62 -15.66 8.70
C ASP A 375 24.67 -14.84 9.48
N SER A 376 25.94 -14.96 9.09
CA SER A 376 27.09 -14.28 9.70
C SER A 376 27.02 -12.75 9.69
N THR A 377 26.27 -12.14 8.77
CA THR A 377 26.09 -10.68 8.77
C THR A 377 25.06 -10.19 9.79
N MET A 378 24.21 -11.09 10.33
CA MET A 378 23.30 -10.80 11.45
C MET A 378 23.85 -11.31 12.80
N ALA A 379 24.66 -12.37 12.80
CA ALA A 379 25.16 -13.07 13.99
C ALA A 379 25.94 -12.18 14.99
N ALA A 380 25.90 -12.54 16.27
CA ALA A 380 26.82 -11.96 17.25
C ALA A 380 28.27 -12.42 16.99
N PRO A 381 29.29 -11.62 17.36
CA PRO A 381 30.69 -12.05 17.29
C PRO A 381 30.94 -13.35 18.07
N SER A 382 31.89 -14.16 17.61
CA SER A 382 32.47 -15.22 18.44
C SER A 382 33.21 -14.64 19.65
N ALA A 383 33.28 -15.41 20.74
CA ALA A 383 33.95 -14.96 21.97
C ALA A 383 35.40 -14.52 21.69
N GLY A 384 35.74 -13.28 22.05
CA GLY A 384 37.05 -12.67 21.82
C GLY A 384 37.29 -12.06 20.43
N ALA A 385 36.37 -12.20 19.47
CA ALA A 385 36.52 -11.60 18.14
C ALA A 385 36.00 -10.14 18.10
N THR A 386 36.77 -9.24 17.49
CA THR A 386 36.37 -7.85 17.22
C THR A 386 35.64 -7.71 15.87
N CYS A 387 36.03 -8.50 14.88
CA CYS A 387 35.37 -8.67 13.57
C CYS A 387 35.29 -10.18 13.30
N PRO A 388 34.19 -10.74 12.76
CA PRO A 388 32.99 -10.05 12.28
C PRO A 388 31.99 -9.67 13.38
N VAL A 389 31.38 -8.48 13.25
CA VAL A 389 30.22 -8.05 14.01
C VAL A 389 29.00 -8.07 13.09
N GLY A 390 28.04 -8.95 13.35
CA GLY A 390 26.76 -8.91 12.65
C GLY A 390 25.85 -7.81 13.19
N TRP A 391 25.10 -7.17 12.31
CA TRP A 391 24.25 -6.01 12.62
C TRP A 391 23.16 -6.35 13.65
N GLY A 392 22.71 -7.60 13.73
CA GLY A 392 21.74 -8.06 14.73
C GLY A 392 22.23 -7.90 16.17
N SER A 393 23.55 -7.97 16.41
CA SER A 393 24.14 -7.65 17.73
C SER A 393 23.98 -6.18 18.13
N GLN A 394 23.88 -5.28 17.14
CA GLN A 394 23.72 -3.85 17.34
C GLN A 394 22.25 -3.41 17.38
N PHE A 395 21.29 -4.29 17.04
CA PHE A 395 19.90 -3.88 16.80
C PHE A 395 19.17 -3.42 18.07
N ALA A 396 19.49 -4.00 19.23
CA ALA A 396 18.85 -3.66 20.51
C ALA A 396 18.96 -2.18 20.91
N GLN A 397 20.05 -1.48 20.55
CA GLN A 397 20.27 -0.09 20.98
C GLN A 397 19.23 0.89 20.38
N TYR A 398 18.57 0.50 19.28
CA TYR A 398 17.56 1.31 18.59
C TYR A 398 16.16 1.24 19.20
N PHE A 399 15.90 0.35 20.17
CA PHE A 399 14.57 0.16 20.77
C PHE A 399 14.45 0.76 22.18
N ASN A 400 13.22 1.11 22.57
CA ASN A 400 12.88 1.52 23.92
C ASN A 400 12.92 0.33 24.92
N ALA A 401 12.71 0.61 26.21
CA ALA A 401 12.85 -0.38 27.27
C ALA A 401 11.84 -1.56 27.21
N ASN A 402 10.80 -1.47 26.37
CA ASN A 402 9.78 -2.51 26.23
C ASN A 402 10.18 -3.60 25.22
N VAL A 403 11.39 -3.57 24.66
CA VAL A 403 11.88 -4.58 23.70
C VAL A 403 13.03 -5.40 24.27
N THR A 404 12.87 -6.72 24.25
CA THR A 404 13.99 -7.67 24.39
C THR A 404 14.39 -8.19 23.02
N VAL A 405 15.63 -7.99 22.57
CA VAL A 405 16.13 -8.58 21.32
C VAL A 405 16.82 -9.92 21.61
N LYS A 406 16.33 -11.01 21.01
CA LYS A 406 16.92 -12.35 21.07
C LYS A 406 17.52 -12.72 19.71
N ASN A 407 18.76 -12.33 19.47
CA ASN A 407 19.48 -12.66 18.24
C ASN A 407 19.91 -14.13 18.24
N SER A 408 19.35 -14.94 17.33
CA SER A 408 19.68 -16.35 17.11
C SER A 408 20.34 -16.61 15.75
N ALA A 409 20.84 -15.58 15.07
CA ALA A 409 21.63 -15.74 13.85
C ALA A 409 22.99 -16.43 14.12
N VAL A 410 23.49 -17.18 13.15
CA VAL A 410 24.71 -18.01 13.30
C VAL A 410 25.60 -17.88 12.07
N ALA A 411 26.90 -17.68 12.32
CA ALA A 411 27.87 -17.50 11.27
C ALA A 411 28.02 -18.72 10.34
N GLY A 412 28.23 -18.47 9.05
CA GLY A 412 28.47 -19.51 8.05
C GLY A 412 27.28 -20.43 7.77
N ARG A 413 26.05 -20.03 8.12
CA ARG A 413 24.81 -20.79 7.86
C ARG A 413 24.01 -20.19 6.70
N SER A 414 23.49 -21.08 5.87
CA SER A 414 22.34 -20.87 4.97
C SER A 414 21.03 -21.09 5.73
N ILE A 415 19.87 -20.73 5.15
CA ILE A 415 18.57 -20.95 5.80
C ILE A 415 18.32 -22.42 6.11
N GLN A 416 18.70 -23.33 5.20
CA GLN A 416 18.54 -24.77 5.38
C GLN A 416 19.45 -25.30 6.51
N THR A 417 20.72 -24.90 6.54
CA THR A 417 21.60 -25.31 7.64
C THR A 417 21.19 -24.68 8.97
N TRP A 418 20.73 -23.44 9.01
CA TRP A 418 20.23 -22.83 10.24
C TRP A 418 19.00 -23.57 10.80
N LEU A 419 18.05 -23.96 9.93
CA LEU A 419 16.82 -24.65 10.30
C LEU A 419 17.01 -26.11 10.72
N TYR A 420 17.98 -26.84 10.14
CA TYR A 420 18.07 -28.30 10.30
C TYR A 420 19.40 -28.85 10.84
N ASP A 421 20.43 -28.02 11.08
CA ASP A 421 21.71 -28.43 11.68
C ASP A 421 21.53 -29.28 12.96
N PRO A 422 22.22 -30.43 13.09
CA PRO A 422 23.31 -30.94 12.24
C PRO A 422 22.86 -31.77 11.01
N ASN A 423 21.55 -31.89 10.74
CA ASN A 423 20.99 -32.90 9.85
C ASN A 423 21.08 -32.57 8.33
N VAL A 424 21.78 -31.49 7.94
CA VAL A 424 22.02 -31.17 6.52
C VAL A 424 23.33 -31.81 6.09
N THR A 425 23.25 -32.79 5.20
CA THR A 425 24.40 -33.59 4.78
C THR A 425 25.24 -32.89 3.71
N THR A 426 26.45 -33.41 3.45
CA THR A 426 27.30 -33.03 2.31
C THR A 426 26.82 -33.59 0.97
N ARG A 427 25.69 -34.31 0.91
CA ARG A 427 25.17 -34.91 -0.32
C ARG A 427 24.09 -34.02 -0.95
N MET A 428 24.21 -33.81 -2.25
CA MET A 428 23.19 -33.20 -3.10
C MET A 428 22.21 -34.27 -3.63
N ASN A 429 20.94 -33.93 -3.81
CA ASN A 429 19.93 -34.79 -4.41
C ASN A 429 19.78 -34.55 -5.93
N SER A 430 18.92 -35.33 -6.60
CA SER A 430 18.66 -35.21 -8.04
C SER A 430 17.96 -33.90 -8.47
N ALA A 431 17.44 -33.12 -7.53
CA ALA A 431 16.89 -31.78 -7.78
C ALA A 431 17.92 -30.65 -7.53
N GLY A 432 19.18 -30.98 -7.19
CA GLY A 432 20.23 -30.02 -6.90
C GLY A 432 20.27 -29.53 -5.45
N GLU A 433 19.36 -29.96 -4.57
CA GLU A 433 19.27 -29.49 -3.19
C GLU A 433 20.09 -30.38 -2.23
N CYS A 434 20.63 -29.80 -1.16
CA CYS A 434 21.31 -30.59 -0.12
C CYS A 434 20.33 -31.47 0.66
N VAL A 435 20.68 -32.76 0.81
CA VAL A 435 19.85 -33.75 1.51
C VAL A 435 19.84 -33.43 3.01
N VAL A 436 18.64 -33.20 3.54
CA VAL A 436 18.37 -33.12 4.97
C VAL A 436 17.91 -34.49 5.46
N SER A 437 18.62 -35.10 6.40
CA SER A 437 18.25 -36.40 6.98
C SER A 437 18.82 -36.56 8.40
N PRO A 438 17.98 -36.81 9.43
CA PRO A 438 16.52 -36.74 9.41
C PRO A 438 16.01 -35.31 9.18
N ALA A 439 14.76 -35.14 8.74
CA ALA A 439 14.13 -33.83 8.55
C ALA A 439 13.77 -33.10 9.89
N THR A 440 14.54 -33.34 10.95
CA THR A 440 14.32 -32.79 12.29
C THR A 440 14.91 -31.39 12.41
N TYR A 441 14.14 -30.44 12.90
CA TYR A 441 14.60 -29.07 13.12
C TYR A 441 15.74 -28.98 14.15
N SER A 442 16.64 -28.01 13.94
CA SER A 442 17.74 -27.68 14.84
C SER A 442 17.24 -27.33 16.24
N SER A 443 18.08 -27.57 17.26
CA SER A 443 17.74 -27.25 18.66
C SER A 443 17.35 -25.78 18.85
N ARG A 444 17.99 -24.89 18.11
CA ARG A 444 17.76 -23.44 18.09
C ARG A 444 16.37 -23.07 17.59
N TRP A 445 15.95 -23.60 16.44
CA TRP A 445 14.61 -23.34 15.91
C TRP A 445 13.54 -23.98 16.80
N ARG A 446 13.79 -25.18 17.33
CA ARG A 446 12.90 -25.80 18.34
C ARG A 446 12.77 -24.96 19.62
N ALA A 447 13.85 -24.36 20.12
CA ALA A 447 13.81 -23.46 21.27
C ALA A 447 13.06 -22.15 20.99
N MET A 448 13.14 -21.61 19.76
CA MET A 448 12.31 -20.47 19.34
C MET A 448 10.83 -20.84 19.17
N LEU A 449 10.53 -22.10 18.87
CA LEU A 449 9.16 -22.62 18.77
C LEU A 449 8.61 -23.19 20.09
N ASP A 450 9.39 -23.19 21.17
CA ASP A 450 9.00 -23.71 22.49
C ASP A 450 7.78 -22.97 23.05
N ALA A 451 6.87 -23.73 23.66
CA ALA A 451 5.58 -23.19 24.11
C ALA A 451 5.69 -22.31 25.38
N THR A 452 6.77 -22.45 26.15
CA THR A 452 6.96 -21.77 27.44
C THR A 452 7.96 -20.62 27.34
N ASN A 453 9.05 -20.81 26.59
CA ASN A 453 10.21 -19.89 26.55
C ASN A 453 10.47 -19.27 25.17
N GLY A 454 9.80 -19.80 24.14
CA GLY A 454 9.92 -19.40 22.73
C GLY A 454 9.10 -18.17 22.36
N MET A 455 8.84 -18.01 21.07
CA MET A 455 8.10 -16.87 20.52
C MET A 455 6.61 -16.93 20.89
N LYS A 456 6.07 -15.84 21.44
CA LYS A 456 4.64 -15.72 21.83
C LYS A 456 3.90 -14.67 21.00
N ALA A 457 2.57 -14.62 21.12
CA ALA A 457 1.75 -13.63 20.43
C ALA A 457 2.21 -12.19 20.74
N GLY A 458 2.32 -11.35 19.70
CA GLY A 458 2.83 -9.98 19.78
C GLY A 458 4.35 -9.83 19.74
N ASP A 459 5.13 -10.92 19.84
CA ASP A 459 6.55 -10.91 19.49
C ASP A 459 6.77 -10.69 17.97
N TYR A 460 8.00 -10.38 17.58
CA TYR A 460 8.42 -10.25 16.18
C TYR A 460 9.49 -11.28 15.81
N LEU A 461 9.54 -11.71 14.55
CA LEU A 461 10.59 -12.57 14.01
C LEU A 461 11.24 -11.95 12.77
N VAL A 462 12.46 -11.44 12.92
CA VAL A 462 13.26 -10.83 11.85
C VAL A 462 14.12 -11.90 11.18
N ILE A 463 13.99 -12.06 9.86
CA ILE A 463 14.63 -13.17 9.11
C ILE A 463 15.49 -12.61 7.99
N GLN A 464 16.78 -12.97 7.95
CA GLN A 464 17.70 -12.60 6.87
C GLN A 464 18.70 -13.72 6.56
N PHE A 465 18.64 -14.26 5.34
CA PHE A 465 19.60 -15.22 4.80
C PHE A 465 20.01 -14.79 3.38
N GLY A 466 20.63 -15.68 2.60
CA GLY A 466 20.95 -15.48 1.19
C GLY A 466 22.44 -15.30 0.88
N ILE A 467 23.29 -15.16 1.90
CA ILE A 467 24.75 -14.99 1.71
C ILE A 467 25.48 -16.34 1.58
N ASN A 468 25.17 -17.31 2.46
CA ASN A 468 25.75 -18.65 2.39
C ASN A 468 24.95 -19.60 1.48
N ASP A 469 23.68 -19.30 1.23
CA ASP A 469 22.74 -20.11 0.46
C ASP A 469 23.16 -20.28 -1.01
N GLY A 470 23.91 -19.31 -1.54
CA GLY A 470 24.46 -19.30 -2.89
C GLY A 470 25.77 -20.07 -3.07
N ASP A 471 26.27 -20.74 -2.02
CA ASP A 471 27.33 -21.75 -2.17
C ASP A 471 26.88 -22.82 -3.18
N ARG A 472 27.79 -23.35 -3.99
CA ARG A 472 27.49 -24.44 -4.94
C ARG A 472 27.56 -25.82 -4.27
N ASN A 473 28.12 -25.89 -3.07
CA ASN A 473 28.41 -27.15 -2.38
C ASN A 473 27.52 -27.35 -1.15
N CYS A 474 27.30 -28.61 -0.83
CA CYS A 474 26.63 -29.01 0.41
C CYS A 474 27.62 -29.02 1.59
N PRO A 475 27.16 -28.68 2.82
CA PRO A 475 25.76 -28.57 3.23
C PRO A 475 25.10 -27.20 2.99
N ARG A 476 25.83 -26.20 2.46
CA ARG A 476 25.35 -24.81 2.41
C ARG A 476 24.34 -24.52 1.31
N HIS A 477 24.49 -25.10 0.12
CA HIS A 477 23.64 -24.81 -1.04
C HIS A 477 22.13 -24.89 -0.74
N VAL A 478 21.39 -23.87 -1.20
CA VAL A 478 19.93 -23.86 -1.23
C VAL A 478 19.48 -23.26 -2.56
N GLY A 479 18.74 -24.01 -3.37
CA GLY A 479 18.20 -23.53 -4.63
C GLY A 479 17.05 -22.54 -4.45
N SER A 480 16.79 -21.71 -5.48
CA SER A 480 15.80 -20.63 -5.43
C SER A 480 14.38 -21.08 -5.02
N ALA A 481 13.98 -22.31 -5.34
CA ALA A 481 12.69 -22.85 -4.93
C ALA A 481 12.66 -23.19 -3.43
N ARG A 482 13.66 -23.94 -2.96
CA ARG A 482 13.81 -24.36 -1.56
C ARG A 482 14.02 -23.18 -0.63
N TYR A 483 14.76 -22.15 -1.06
CA TYR A 483 14.95 -20.93 -0.26
C TYR A 483 13.61 -20.20 -0.01
N ARG A 484 12.74 -20.10 -1.02
CA ARG A 484 11.38 -19.53 -0.85
C ARG A 484 10.50 -20.37 0.07
N GLU A 485 10.55 -21.68 -0.07
CA GLU A 485 9.83 -22.63 0.79
C GLU A 485 10.23 -22.45 2.26
N LEU A 486 11.53 -22.42 2.56
CA LEU A 486 12.06 -22.35 3.91
C LEU A 486 11.79 -20.99 4.59
N LEU A 487 11.80 -19.88 3.84
CA LEU A 487 11.29 -18.59 4.33
C LEU A 487 9.79 -18.67 4.69
N GLY A 488 9.00 -19.38 3.88
CA GLY A 488 7.58 -19.60 4.13
C GLY A 488 7.29 -20.48 5.36
N VAL A 489 8.11 -21.52 5.59
CA VAL A 489 8.08 -22.36 6.80
C VAL A 489 8.28 -21.50 8.05
N MET A 490 9.28 -20.63 8.05
CA MET A 490 9.57 -19.74 9.18
C MET A 490 8.47 -18.70 9.42
N ALA A 491 7.99 -18.05 8.35
CA ALA A 491 6.90 -17.09 8.43
C ALA A 491 5.59 -17.72 8.95
N SER A 492 5.25 -18.92 8.47
CA SER A 492 4.03 -19.64 8.86
C SER A 492 4.07 -20.10 10.31
N ALA A 493 5.21 -20.65 10.76
CA ALA A 493 5.38 -21.11 12.15
C ALA A 493 5.36 -19.97 13.17
N ALA A 494 5.78 -18.76 12.77
CA ALA A 494 5.64 -17.53 13.54
C ALA A 494 4.17 -17.06 13.58
N LYS A 495 3.51 -16.92 12.42
CA LYS A 495 2.09 -16.51 12.35
C LYS A 495 1.17 -17.44 13.14
N ALA A 496 1.42 -18.76 13.13
CA ALA A 496 0.69 -19.74 13.92
C ALA A 496 0.80 -19.56 15.46
N ARG A 497 1.73 -18.73 15.93
CA ARG A 497 1.90 -18.33 17.35
C ARG A 497 1.45 -16.90 17.63
N GLY A 498 0.85 -16.21 16.66
CA GLY A 498 0.54 -14.78 16.76
C GLY A 498 1.78 -13.86 16.71
N VAL A 499 2.93 -14.39 16.24
CA VAL A 499 4.19 -13.65 16.10
C VAL A 499 4.19 -12.95 14.74
N HIS A 500 4.76 -11.75 14.67
CA HIS A 500 4.84 -10.94 13.46
C HIS A 500 6.18 -11.17 12.74
N PRO A 501 6.26 -11.99 11.68
CA PRO A 501 7.48 -12.12 10.88
C PRO A 501 7.78 -10.85 10.09
N ILE A 502 9.06 -10.62 9.79
CA ILE A 502 9.59 -9.57 8.92
C ILE A 502 10.74 -10.19 8.11
N LEU A 503 10.68 -10.14 6.77
CA LEU A 503 11.76 -10.65 5.91
C LEU A 503 12.72 -9.54 5.50
N LEU A 504 14.01 -9.83 5.44
CA LEU A 504 15.06 -8.93 4.96
C LEU A 504 15.78 -9.59 3.79
N THR A 505 16.01 -8.85 2.70
CA THR A 505 16.91 -9.29 1.63
C THR A 505 18.35 -9.39 2.15
N PRO A 506 19.22 -10.29 1.62
CA PRO A 506 20.63 -10.35 2.02
C PRO A 506 21.32 -9.00 1.86
N VAL A 507 22.01 -8.55 2.91
CA VAL A 507 22.75 -7.28 2.90
C VAL A 507 23.85 -7.29 1.83
N ALA A 508 24.03 -6.17 1.12
CA ALA A 508 25.08 -6.07 0.12
C ALA A 508 26.46 -6.02 0.79
N ALA A 509 27.43 -6.73 0.23
CA ALA A 509 28.84 -6.44 0.47
C ALA A 509 29.23 -5.15 -0.26
N ILE A 510 30.33 -4.50 0.11
CA ILE A 510 30.84 -3.38 -0.69
C ILE A 510 31.40 -3.90 -2.02
N THR A 511 31.02 -3.25 -3.12
CA THR A 511 31.56 -3.48 -4.47
C THR A 511 31.30 -2.23 -5.29
N CYS A 512 32.34 -1.71 -5.92
CA CYS A 512 32.30 -0.48 -6.69
C CYS A 512 32.21 -0.74 -8.20
N SER A 513 31.38 0.06 -8.88
CA SER A 513 31.37 0.22 -10.33
C SER A 513 31.65 1.70 -10.63
N GLY A 514 32.91 2.00 -10.99
CA GLY A 514 33.42 3.36 -10.94
C GLY A 514 33.27 3.94 -9.52
N SER A 515 32.80 5.18 -9.40
CA SER A 515 32.53 5.86 -8.14
C SER A 515 31.25 5.42 -7.41
N THR A 516 30.52 4.42 -7.90
CA THR A 516 29.21 4.01 -7.38
C THR A 516 29.27 2.64 -6.70
N ALA A 517 28.76 2.52 -5.47
CA ALA A 517 28.57 1.22 -4.81
C ALA A 517 27.34 0.51 -5.38
N VAL A 518 27.47 -0.78 -5.73
CA VAL A 518 26.44 -1.56 -6.44
C VAL A 518 26.08 -2.86 -5.72
N GLY A 519 24.85 -3.34 -5.92
CA GLY A 519 24.34 -4.56 -5.30
C GLY A 519 24.93 -5.85 -5.88
N ASN A 520 25.37 -6.75 -4.99
CA ASN A 520 26.20 -7.92 -5.32
C ASN A 520 25.76 -9.24 -4.62
N ARG A 521 24.44 -9.47 -4.49
CA ARG A 521 23.86 -10.66 -3.84
C ARG A 521 22.68 -11.22 -4.62
N GLY A 522 22.48 -12.53 -4.54
CA GLY A 522 21.30 -13.24 -5.05
C GLY A 522 20.14 -13.24 -4.04
N PHE A 523 19.15 -14.11 -4.25
CA PHE A 523 17.99 -14.34 -3.36
C PHE A 523 17.10 -13.12 -3.10
N ILE A 524 17.30 -12.01 -3.82
CA ILE A 524 16.50 -10.78 -3.71
C ILE A 524 15.06 -11.03 -4.19
N SER A 525 14.91 -11.57 -5.40
CA SER A 525 13.62 -11.96 -5.99
C SER A 525 12.90 -13.01 -5.14
N GLU A 526 13.65 -13.97 -4.62
CA GLU A 526 13.17 -15.08 -3.81
C GLU A 526 12.62 -14.59 -2.48
N THR A 527 13.36 -13.72 -1.78
CA THR A 527 12.91 -13.12 -0.52
C THR A 527 11.64 -12.28 -0.74
N ASN A 528 11.58 -11.47 -1.80
CA ASN A 528 10.39 -10.70 -2.15
C ASN A 528 9.19 -11.59 -2.55
N SER A 529 9.43 -12.70 -3.24
CA SER A 529 8.40 -13.68 -3.60
C SER A 529 7.87 -14.40 -2.37
N ALA A 530 8.75 -14.81 -1.45
CA ALA A 530 8.37 -15.44 -0.19
C ALA A 530 7.58 -14.47 0.71
N ALA A 531 8.02 -13.20 0.80
CA ALA A 531 7.31 -12.14 1.51
C ALA A 531 5.89 -11.95 0.97
N SER A 532 5.76 -11.83 -0.35
CA SER A 532 4.47 -11.68 -1.04
C SER A 532 3.55 -12.88 -0.81
N ALA A 533 4.05 -14.09 -1.05
CA ALA A 533 3.27 -15.33 -0.93
C ALA A 533 2.80 -15.61 0.51
N ASN A 534 3.60 -15.23 1.52
CA ASN A 534 3.27 -15.44 2.93
C ASN A 534 2.61 -14.21 3.58
N GLN A 535 2.37 -13.12 2.84
CA GLN A 535 1.86 -11.83 3.33
C GLN A 535 2.69 -11.29 4.52
N VAL A 536 3.99 -11.09 4.30
CA VAL A 536 4.97 -10.65 5.30
C VAL A 536 5.62 -9.35 4.83
N PRO A 537 5.82 -8.32 5.69
CA PRO A 537 6.58 -7.13 5.31
C PRO A 537 8.02 -7.47 4.94
N VAL A 538 8.57 -6.79 3.93
CA VAL A 538 9.94 -6.99 3.45
C VAL A 538 10.76 -5.70 3.44
N VAL A 539 11.90 -5.75 4.13
CA VAL A 539 12.92 -4.70 4.10
C VAL A 539 13.94 -5.07 3.03
N ASP A 540 14.06 -4.23 2.00
CA ASP A 540 15.09 -4.40 0.97
C ASP A 540 16.46 -3.89 1.45
N LEU A 541 17.01 -4.61 2.43
CA LEU A 541 18.30 -4.30 3.05
C LEU A 541 19.44 -4.36 2.03
N HIS A 542 19.32 -5.16 0.96
CA HIS A 542 20.24 -5.15 -0.18
C HIS A 542 20.33 -3.77 -0.83
N ARG A 543 19.20 -3.20 -1.28
CA ARG A 543 19.17 -1.84 -1.84
C ARG A 543 19.59 -0.79 -0.83
N LEU A 544 19.07 -0.85 0.39
CA LEU A 544 19.33 0.18 1.40
C LEU A 544 20.80 0.21 1.85
N SER A 545 21.48 -0.94 1.89
CA SER A 545 22.90 -1.01 2.25
C SER A 545 23.82 -0.44 1.18
N TYR A 546 23.70 -0.81 -0.10
CA TYR A 546 24.51 -0.15 -1.13
C TYR A 546 24.11 1.33 -1.33
N THR A 547 22.87 1.71 -1.02
CA THR A 547 22.49 3.14 -0.96
C THR A 547 23.26 3.88 0.14
N LEU A 548 23.38 3.32 1.35
CA LEU A 548 24.22 3.85 2.42
C LEU A 548 25.69 3.95 1.99
N TYR A 549 26.26 2.92 1.35
CA TYR A 549 27.67 2.94 0.91
C TYR A 549 27.97 4.04 -0.11
N ASN A 550 26.99 4.43 -0.93
CA ASN A 550 27.07 5.60 -1.81
C ASN A 550 27.01 6.91 -1.02
N THR A 551 26.13 7.03 -0.02
CA THR A 551 26.07 8.20 0.88
C THR A 551 27.33 8.38 1.72
N LEU A 552 28.04 7.29 2.03
CA LEU A 552 29.33 7.29 2.73
C LEU A 552 30.55 7.40 1.79
N HIS A 553 30.32 7.52 0.47
CA HIS A 553 31.36 7.67 -0.57
C HIS A 553 32.48 6.61 -0.52
N PHE A 554 32.12 5.33 -0.33
CA PHE A 554 33.07 4.20 -0.23
C PHE A 554 33.78 3.80 -1.54
N CYS A 555 33.45 4.42 -2.66
CA CYS A 555 33.97 4.13 -4.00
C CYS A 555 34.76 5.32 -4.55
N PRO A 556 35.80 5.12 -5.39
CA PRO A 556 35.85 4.08 -6.43
C PRO A 556 36.68 2.82 -6.15
N ASN A 557 37.75 2.86 -5.35
CA ASN A 557 38.79 1.84 -5.37
C ASN A 557 38.45 0.53 -4.61
N ASN A 558 37.16 0.22 -4.41
CA ASN A 558 36.64 -0.64 -3.34
C ASN A 558 37.02 -0.22 -1.90
N GLY A 559 37.88 0.78 -1.71
CA GLY A 559 38.37 1.25 -0.42
C GLY A 559 39.62 0.51 0.08
N ASP A 560 40.31 1.12 1.05
CA ASP A 560 41.21 0.35 1.92
C ASP A 560 40.37 -0.28 3.05
N TYR A 561 40.65 -1.54 3.35
CA TYR A 561 40.01 -2.33 4.40
C TYR A 561 40.84 -2.38 5.69
N ARG A 562 42.09 -1.90 5.63
CA ARG A 562 43.03 -1.84 6.76
C ARG A 562 43.04 -0.48 7.44
N SER A 563 42.49 0.55 6.79
CA SER A 563 42.38 1.91 7.33
C SER A 563 41.24 2.69 6.68
N GLY A 564 40.95 3.90 7.20
CA GLY A 564 39.98 4.81 6.60
C GLY A 564 38.50 4.38 6.73
N PRO A 565 37.58 5.05 6.01
CA PRO A 565 36.14 4.86 6.19
C PRO A 565 35.60 3.47 5.86
N VAL A 566 36.25 2.75 4.92
CA VAL A 566 35.84 1.39 4.52
C VAL A 566 36.34 0.35 5.53
N GLY A 567 37.61 0.39 5.93
CA GLY A 567 38.15 -0.44 7.02
C GLY A 567 37.50 -0.16 8.39
N ALA A 568 36.95 1.04 8.61
CA ALA A 568 36.14 1.34 9.80
C ALA A 568 34.70 0.78 9.74
N PHE A 569 34.27 0.26 8.59
CA PHE A 569 32.92 -0.27 8.37
C PHE A 569 32.91 -1.78 8.13
N PHE A 570 33.88 -2.31 7.38
CA PHE A 570 33.97 -3.71 6.96
C PHE A 570 35.20 -4.41 7.53
N CYS A 571 35.05 -5.71 7.81
CA CYS A 571 36.21 -6.60 7.94
C CYS A 571 36.93 -6.72 6.57
N ASN A 572 38.17 -7.24 6.59
CA ASN A 572 39.00 -7.51 5.40
C ASN A 572 38.41 -8.55 4.38
N ASP A 573 37.16 -8.98 4.53
CA ASP A 573 36.43 -9.86 3.59
C ASP A 573 35.32 -9.16 2.79
N HIS A 574 35.20 -7.84 2.94
CA HIS A 574 34.29 -6.94 2.23
C HIS A 574 32.78 -7.23 2.48
N THR A 575 32.46 -8.22 3.33
CA THR A 575 31.12 -8.78 3.51
C THR A 575 30.59 -8.60 4.93
N HIS A 576 31.44 -8.83 5.93
CA HIS A 576 31.10 -8.65 7.33
C HIS A 576 31.56 -7.27 7.83
N PHE A 577 31.00 -6.84 8.95
CA PHE A 577 31.18 -5.48 9.44
C PHE A 577 32.06 -5.41 10.67
N GLU A 578 32.81 -4.31 10.76
CA GLU A 578 33.30 -3.79 12.04
C GLU A 578 32.13 -3.27 12.87
N ALA A 579 32.33 -3.10 14.18
CA ALA A 579 31.25 -2.71 15.11
C ALA A 579 30.50 -1.43 14.70
N ALA A 580 31.18 -0.47 14.06
CA ALA A 580 30.58 0.77 13.56
C ALA A 580 29.74 0.55 12.28
N GLY A 581 30.19 -0.32 11.36
CA GLY A 581 29.40 -0.71 10.18
C GLY A 581 28.16 -1.52 10.57
N ALA A 582 28.32 -2.47 11.49
CA ALA A 582 27.23 -3.27 12.06
C ALA A 582 26.14 -2.38 12.68
N ARG A 583 26.54 -1.32 13.37
CA ARG A 583 25.64 -0.32 13.94
C ARG A 583 24.91 0.46 12.86
N GLN A 584 25.60 0.94 11.83
CA GLN A 584 24.96 1.68 10.74
C GLN A 584 23.96 0.82 9.95
N ILE A 585 24.28 -0.45 9.69
CA ILE A 585 23.34 -1.40 9.06
C ILE A 585 22.12 -1.67 9.94
N ALA A 586 22.31 -1.83 11.26
CA ALA A 586 21.19 -1.93 12.22
C ALA A 586 20.33 -0.65 12.24
N GLY A 587 20.96 0.53 12.12
CA GLY A 587 20.28 1.81 11.96
C GLY A 587 19.50 1.94 10.65
N VAL A 588 20.01 1.38 9.55
CA VAL A 588 19.28 1.26 8.27
C VAL A 588 18.04 0.38 8.42
N VAL A 589 18.14 -0.77 9.10
CA VAL A 589 16.98 -1.62 9.38
C VAL A 589 15.97 -0.90 10.28
N ALA A 590 16.43 -0.24 11.35
CA ALA A 590 15.57 0.54 12.24
C ALA A 590 14.86 1.70 11.50
N LYS A 591 15.56 2.41 10.62
CA LYS A 591 14.96 3.43 9.76
C LYS A 591 13.94 2.80 8.80
N ALA A 592 14.26 1.66 8.18
CA ALA A 592 13.34 0.97 7.28
C ALA A 592 12.05 0.52 7.97
N LEU A 593 12.11 0.04 9.23
CA LEU A 593 10.89 -0.25 10.01
C LEU A 593 9.99 0.99 10.11
N ARG A 594 10.57 2.16 10.42
CA ARG A 594 9.87 3.44 10.57
C ARG A 594 9.34 3.97 9.23
N ASP A 595 10.15 3.94 8.18
CA ASP A 595 9.81 4.38 6.82
C ASP A 595 8.68 3.52 6.21
N GLN A 596 8.69 2.20 6.46
CA GLN A 596 7.68 1.25 6.00
C GLN A 596 6.49 1.10 6.98
N GLN A 597 6.50 1.82 8.10
CA GLN A 597 5.48 1.76 9.17
C GLN A 597 5.20 0.33 9.68
N ILE A 598 6.21 -0.55 9.67
CA ILE A 598 6.12 -1.89 10.23
C ILE A 598 5.85 -1.75 11.74
N PRO A 599 4.84 -2.42 12.35
CA PRO A 599 4.41 -2.13 13.73
C PRO A 599 5.50 -2.13 14.82
N LEU A 600 6.59 -2.88 14.62
CA LEU A 600 7.79 -2.84 15.48
C LEU A 600 8.44 -1.43 15.56
N SER A 601 8.23 -0.56 14.57
CA SER A 601 8.75 0.81 14.57
C SER A 601 8.21 1.68 15.71
N ALA A 602 7.02 1.34 16.25
CA ALA A 602 6.45 2.02 17.41
C ALA A 602 7.29 1.82 18.68
N TYR A 603 8.19 0.84 18.70
CA TYR A 603 9.08 0.55 19.82
C TYR A 603 10.46 1.20 19.69
N LEU A 604 10.75 1.92 18.61
CA LEU A 604 12.04 2.57 18.40
C LEU A 604 12.25 3.77 19.34
N LYS A 605 13.51 4.09 19.62
CA LYS A 605 13.93 5.39 20.15
C LYS A 605 13.90 6.47 19.07
#